data_AF-A0A2P2DG10-F1
#
_entry.id   AF-A0A2P2DG10-F1
#
_cell.length_a   1.000
_cell.length_b   1.000
_cell.length_c   1.000
_cell.angle_alpha   90.00
_cell.angle_beta   90.00
_cell.angle_gamma   90.00
#
_symmetry.space_group_name_H-M   'P 1'
#
loop_
_entity.id
_entity.type
_entity.pdbx_description
1 polymer ?
#
loop_
_entity_poly.entity_id
_entity_poly.type
_entity_poly.pdbx_seq_one_letter_code
_entity_poly.pdbx_strand_id
1 'polypeptide(L)'
;MSQIPNFPIHDIVGEIRNPFREIYECTQCHQYWWIRVKGTGDPRSTYPEYYEQTAELIDDQRSELIRYPSVESLLRYGGLNYPYTFFTEVLEKIAVTEKDSLKQIFLERTQNLPSSAKLWLRTWFQKEFPKEFLDEKTKGFPYKANLLHSMREGEIILVTEWITLDQFVILSVYDDTYTLTAFHLNEKKVLWSRPVKRPFLEGMSIPYLFYQSGYLCYYQGFQKGSEYDSKLNRPNELLLFDLNGKLEISIPLAFRCYDVLSTEERDVSEYRVVHNFAFTIIDEILYLPHGNEIYIYDLKSKNLIHTLKSPNGDAFSGKTFLTETGIILFHTCKGVFAINNEYEIVFQYSSKFHPVFIDSNLNFYYYYAIVDNIQTGEQKRFSKTEDSGINLPFELASLPIEFKNRILIPFVWDKSYLLDENLNIIKEFEFTCTDTLGPHSFNVTKSPILIVEDKLVFTNDYHSIVMIDELGNELSHFPIQSEVLQLFSFDGRHTVVVLSCYDEYSDENQIDLILLGQNGEQLLRKIFPGPEGLSANFNGFLIFAQQNLIYSYDMFQEIELTKNPK
;
A
#
# COMPACT_ATOMS: atom_id res chain seq x y z
N MET A 1 29.07 29.75 -26.18
CA MET A 1 29.87 28.66 -25.58
C MET A 1 30.50 29.23 -24.32
N SER A 2 29.82 29.08 -23.19
CA SER A 2 30.36 29.44 -21.87
C SER A 2 31.52 28.51 -21.56
N GLN A 3 32.72 29.06 -21.34
CA GLN A 3 33.82 28.31 -20.76
C GLN A 3 33.42 27.99 -19.32
N ILE A 4 33.37 26.71 -18.97
CA ILE A 4 33.31 26.28 -17.58
C ILE A 4 34.52 26.92 -16.88
N PRO A 5 34.35 27.71 -15.80
CA PRO A 5 35.47 28.32 -15.10
C PRO A 5 36.46 27.23 -14.65
N ASN A 6 37.73 27.38 -15.05
CA ASN A 6 38.80 26.46 -14.72
C ASN A 6 39.38 26.87 -13.36
N PHE A 7 39.02 26.15 -12.30
CA PHE A 7 39.51 26.42 -10.95
C PHE A 7 40.78 25.61 -10.68
N PRO A 8 41.87 26.23 -10.20
CA PRO A 8 43.14 25.55 -10.00
C PRO A 8 43.10 24.63 -8.77
N ILE A 9 42.72 23.37 -8.99
CA ILE A 9 42.71 22.29 -7.98
C ILE A 9 44.08 22.14 -7.28
N HIS A 10 45.16 22.42 -8.00
CA HIS A 10 46.53 22.43 -7.49
C HIS A 10 46.72 23.37 -6.29
N ASP A 11 46.03 24.51 -6.25
CA ASP A 11 46.18 25.47 -5.16
C ASP A 11 45.48 25.01 -3.87
N ILE A 12 44.61 24.01 -3.96
CA ILE A 12 43.83 23.45 -2.83
C ILE A 12 44.49 22.18 -2.30
N VAL A 13 44.92 21.27 -3.19
CA VAL A 13 45.37 19.91 -2.82
C VAL A 13 46.89 19.72 -3.04
N GLY A 14 47.56 20.62 -3.76
CA GLY A 14 48.97 20.53 -4.13
C GLY A 14 49.20 19.64 -5.36
N GLU A 15 50.34 18.93 -5.40
CA GLU A 15 50.57 17.87 -6.38
C GLU A 15 49.59 16.72 -6.12
N ILE A 16 48.79 16.36 -7.13
CA ILE A 16 47.67 15.43 -6.99
C ILE A 16 47.90 14.11 -7.73
N ARG A 17 47.38 13.04 -7.14
CA ARG A 17 47.02 11.80 -7.84
C ARG A 17 45.51 11.62 -7.79
N ASN A 18 44.95 10.98 -8.80
CA ASN A 18 43.52 10.72 -8.86
C ASN A 18 43.28 9.22 -8.77
N PRO A 19 43.14 8.66 -7.56
CA PRO A 19 42.80 7.24 -7.39
C PRO A 19 41.43 6.89 -7.99
N PHE A 20 40.53 7.87 -8.04
CA PHE A 20 39.20 7.85 -8.66
C PHE A 20 38.90 9.22 -9.29
N ARG A 21 37.91 9.30 -10.19
CA ARG A 21 37.68 10.49 -11.02
C ARG A 21 37.47 11.80 -10.23
N GLU A 22 36.70 11.73 -9.14
CA GLU A 22 36.30 12.89 -8.32
C GLU A 22 37.04 12.96 -6.96
N ILE A 23 38.02 12.08 -6.73
CA ILE A 23 38.80 12.01 -5.49
C ILE A 23 40.26 12.33 -5.79
N TYR A 24 40.80 13.28 -5.06
CA TYR A 24 42.16 13.79 -5.22
C TYR A 24 43.01 13.40 -4.01
N GLU A 25 44.11 12.71 -4.24
CA GLU A 25 45.09 12.36 -3.22
C GLU A 25 46.25 13.37 -3.27
N CYS A 26 46.57 13.99 -2.13
CA CYS A 26 47.78 14.79 -2.01
C CYS A 26 49.01 13.89 -1.98
N THR A 27 49.98 14.11 -2.89
CA THR A 27 51.19 13.28 -2.96
C THR A 27 52.14 13.42 -1.76
N GLN A 28 51.99 14.49 -0.97
CA GLN A 28 52.85 14.78 0.18
C GLN A 28 52.33 14.19 1.48
N CYS A 29 51.03 14.32 1.76
CA CYS A 29 50.42 13.87 3.02
C CYS A 29 49.48 12.66 2.88
N HIS A 30 49.22 12.19 1.65
CA HIS A 30 48.34 11.06 1.36
C HIS A 30 46.90 11.20 1.90
N GLN A 31 46.44 12.45 2.09
CA GLN A 31 45.06 12.78 2.41
C GLN A 31 44.22 12.82 1.14
N TYR A 32 42.96 12.39 1.25
CA TYR A 32 42.00 12.41 0.15
C TYR A 32 41.05 13.59 0.26
N TRP A 33 40.83 14.25 -0.87
CA TRP A 33 39.99 15.42 -0.99
C TRP A 33 38.92 15.18 -2.04
N TRP A 34 37.69 15.55 -1.71
CA TRP A 34 36.58 15.61 -2.65
C TRP A 34 36.26 17.07 -2.96
N ILE A 35 36.37 17.45 -4.23
CA ILE A 35 36.06 18.80 -4.69
C ILE A 35 34.69 18.79 -5.35
N ARG A 36 33.71 19.47 -4.74
CA ARG A 36 32.35 19.62 -5.26
C ARG A 36 32.19 20.99 -5.91
N VAL A 37 31.57 21.02 -7.08
CA VAL A 37 31.12 22.27 -7.70
C VAL A 37 29.59 22.27 -7.69
N LYS A 38 28.97 23.17 -6.94
CA LYS A 38 27.53 23.43 -6.97
C LYS A 38 27.27 24.64 -7.83
N GLY A 39 26.32 24.55 -8.75
CA GLY A 39 25.91 25.70 -9.56
C GLY A 39 24.40 25.78 -9.69
N THR A 40 23.88 26.99 -9.83
CA THR A 40 22.45 27.25 -10.08
C THR A 40 22.10 27.27 -11.58
N GLY A 41 22.99 26.81 -12.45
CA GLY A 41 22.84 26.88 -13.89
C GLY A 41 21.90 25.79 -14.43
N ASP A 42 20.68 26.16 -14.81
CA ASP A 42 20.04 25.52 -15.96
C ASP A 42 20.83 25.97 -17.20
N PRO A 43 21.41 25.06 -18.01
CA PRO A 43 22.16 25.41 -19.22
C PRO A 43 21.36 26.20 -20.26
N ARG A 44 20.05 26.42 -20.04
CA ARG A 44 19.14 27.25 -20.85
C ARG A 44 18.80 28.61 -20.22
N SER A 45 19.28 28.91 -19.02
CA SER A 45 18.95 30.15 -18.28
C SER A 45 19.81 31.34 -18.72
N THR A 46 19.21 32.53 -18.74
CA THR A 46 19.88 33.81 -19.04
C THR A 46 20.27 34.60 -17.78
N TYR A 47 20.07 34.04 -16.57
CA TYR A 47 20.47 34.67 -15.30
C TYR A 47 21.95 34.41 -14.98
N PRO A 48 22.63 35.32 -14.24
CA PRO A 48 24.01 35.09 -13.82
C PRO A 48 24.11 33.81 -12.98
N GLU A 49 24.89 32.87 -13.48
CA GLU A 49 25.12 31.57 -12.85
C GLU A 49 26.07 31.73 -11.65
N TYR A 50 25.59 31.34 -10.47
CA TYR A 50 26.45 31.21 -9.30
C TYR A 50 27.05 29.80 -9.29
N TYR A 51 28.37 29.71 -9.16
CA TYR A 51 29.09 28.46 -8.93
C TYR A 51 29.88 28.56 -7.63
N GLU A 52 29.62 27.64 -6.70
CA GLU A 52 30.38 27.43 -5.47
C GLU A 52 31.23 26.18 -5.62
N GLN A 53 32.54 26.29 -5.35
CA GLN A 53 33.41 25.13 -5.25
C GLN A 53 33.76 24.91 -3.78
N THR A 54 33.42 23.74 -3.25
CA THR A 54 33.76 23.34 -1.89
C THR A 54 34.74 22.17 -1.93
N ALA A 55 35.86 22.29 -1.22
CA ALA A 55 36.78 21.18 -1.01
C ALA A 55 36.51 20.54 0.36
N GLU A 56 36.23 19.25 0.35
CA GLU A 56 35.99 18.44 1.55
C GLU A 56 37.16 17.50 1.76
N LEU A 57 37.77 17.56 2.94
CA LEU A 57 38.71 16.53 3.38
C LEU A 57 37.91 15.28 3.75
N ILE A 58 38.23 14.16 3.12
CA ILE A 58 37.59 12.87 3.40
C ILE A 58 38.15 12.33 4.73
N ASP A 59 37.25 11.99 5.65
CA ASP A 59 37.62 11.44 6.97
C ASP A 59 38.28 10.05 6.88
N ASP A 60 38.85 9.61 8.00
CA ASP A 60 39.59 8.35 8.08
C ASP A 60 38.71 7.13 7.76
N GLN A 61 37.42 7.14 8.15
CA GLN A 61 36.52 6.00 7.88
C GLN A 61 36.28 5.85 6.39
N ARG A 62 35.99 6.95 5.69
CA ARG A 62 35.77 6.92 4.24
C ARG A 62 37.04 6.64 3.45
N SER A 63 38.19 7.07 3.98
CA SER A 63 39.52 6.85 3.38
C SER A 63 39.89 5.38 3.28
N GLU A 64 39.40 4.51 4.17
CA GLU A 64 39.67 3.07 4.13
C GLU A 64 39.17 2.41 2.85
N LEU A 65 37.92 2.68 2.43
CA LEU A 65 37.37 2.15 1.18
C LEU A 65 38.11 2.67 -0.07
N ILE A 66 38.65 3.90 0.00
CA ILE A 66 39.43 4.50 -1.10
C ILE A 66 40.80 3.83 -1.23
N ARG A 67 41.48 3.58 -0.09
CA ARG A 67 42.82 2.96 -0.04
C ARG A 67 42.79 1.48 -0.38
N TYR A 68 41.80 0.78 0.16
CA TYR A 68 41.68 -0.67 0.08
C TYR A 68 40.27 -1.08 -0.39
N PRO A 69 39.96 -0.90 -1.69
CA PRO A 69 38.70 -1.36 -2.25
C PRO A 69 38.58 -2.88 -2.12
N SER A 70 37.64 -3.36 -1.30
CA SER A 70 37.33 -4.77 -1.11
C SER A 70 35.84 -4.93 -0.81
N VAL A 71 35.33 -6.17 -0.86
CA VAL A 71 33.94 -6.43 -0.45
C VAL A 71 33.72 -6.06 1.02
N GLU A 72 34.66 -6.40 1.90
CA GLU A 72 34.58 -6.08 3.32
C GLU A 72 34.50 -4.56 3.56
N SER A 73 35.36 -3.77 2.91
CA SER A 73 35.35 -2.32 3.07
C SER A 73 34.10 -1.69 2.45
N LEU A 74 33.59 -2.24 1.34
CA LEU A 74 32.33 -1.81 0.73
C LEU A 74 31.14 -2.04 1.67
N LEU A 75 31.02 -3.23 2.28
CA LEU A 75 29.93 -3.55 3.20
C LEU A 75 29.97 -2.69 4.47
N ARG A 76 31.16 -2.33 4.93
CA ARG A 76 31.35 -1.55 6.16
C ARG A 76 31.15 -0.06 5.97
N TYR A 77 31.57 0.50 4.84
CA TYR A 77 31.62 1.95 4.61
C TYR A 77 30.72 2.43 3.46
N GLY A 78 30.06 1.52 2.73
CA GLY A 78 29.25 1.86 1.56
C GLY A 78 28.04 2.74 1.85
N GLY A 79 27.55 2.77 3.09
CA GLY A 79 26.48 3.67 3.53
C GLY A 79 26.92 5.12 3.78
N LEU A 80 28.21 5.45 3.65
CA LEU A 80 28.72 6.81 3.83
C LEU A 80 28.61 7.64 2.54
N ASN A 81 28.74 8.96 2.66
CA ASN A 81 28.64 9.87 1.52
C ASN A 81 29.95 9.94 0.71
N TYR A 82 29.84 9.63 -0.58
CA TYR A 82 30.92 9.65 -1.58
C TYR A 82 30.50 10.39 -2.87
N PRO A 83 31.44 10.71 -3.78
CA PRO A 83 31.13 11.26 -5.09
C PRO A 83 30.21 10.35 -5.93
N TYR A 84 29.52 10.92 -6.91
CA TYR A 84 28.45 10.22 -7.63
C TYR A 84 28.97 9.01 -8.43
N THR A 85 30.15 9.12 -9.07
CA THR A 85 30.71 8.00 -9.86
C THR A 85 31.54 7.03 -9.05
N PHE A 86 31.79 7.30 -7.77
CA PHE A 86 32.77 6.58 -6.96
C PHE A 86 32.46 5.08 -6.85
N PHE A 87 31.21 4.72 -6.51
CA PHE A 87 30.86 3.32 -6.27
C PHE A 87 31.00 2.45 -7.52
N THR A 88 30.67 2.97 -8.69
CA THR A 88 30.88 2.29 -9.97
C THR A 88 32.37 1.97 -10.19
N GLU A 89 33.26 2.96 -10.00
CA GLU A 89 34.70 2.77 -10.19
C GLU A 89 35.32 1.82 -9.15
N VAL A 90 34.83 1.85 -7.91
CA VAL A 90 35.22 0.94 -6.83
C VAL A 90 34.82 -0.49 -7.16
N LEU A 91 33.56 -0.71 -7.56
CA LEU A 91 33.04 -2.03 -7.91
C LEU A 91 33.75 -2.63 -9.12
N GLU A 92 34.12 -1.81 -10.11
CA GLU A 92 34.95 -2.24 -11.25
C GLU A 92 36.31 -2.79 -10.80
N LYS A 93 36.96 -2.14 -9.81
CA LYS A 93 38.22 -2.63 -9.24
C LYS A 93 38.00 -3.93 -8.45
N ILE A 94 36.99 -3.98 -7.59
CA ILE A 94 36.69 -5.16 -6.75
C ILE A 94 36.30 -6.37 -7.62
N ALA A 95 35.59 -6.17 -8.73
CA ALA A 95 35.15 -7.26 -9.60
C ALA A 95 36.29 -8.01 -10.29
N VAL A 96 37.47 -7.40 -10.39
CA VAL A 96 38.68 -8.06 -10.90
C VAL A 96 39.27 -9.01 -9.86
N THR A 97 39.12 -8.72 -8.56
CA THR A 97 39.80 -9.43 -7.47
C THR A 97 38.89 -10.34 -6.65
N GLU A 98 37.63 -9.95 -6.46
CA GLU A 98 36.66 -10.60 -5.54
C GLU A 98 35.31 -10.88 -6.23
N LYS A 99 35.38 -11.41 -7.46
CA LYS A 99 34.21 -11.70 -8.30
C LYS A 99 33.14 -12.54 -7.58
N ASP A 100 33.53 -13.63 -6.92
CA ASP A 100 32.57 -14.51 -6.24
C ASP A 100 31.92 -13.84 -5.02
N SER A 101 32.68 -13.03 -4.28
CA SER A 101 32.15 -12.27 -3.14
C SER A 101 31.14 -11.21 -3.59
N LEU A 102 31.42 -10.46 -4.67
CA LEU A 102 30.45 -9.51 -5.24
C LEU A 102 29.18 -10.19 -5.74
N LYS A 103 29.32 -11.39 -6.33
CA LYS A 103 28.18 -12.22 -6.70
C LYS A 103 27.32 -12.53 -5.48
N GLN A 104 27.91 -12.90 -4.33
CA GLN A 104 27.13 -13.14 -3.11
C GLN A 104 26.42 -11.86 -2.62
N ILE A 105 27.04 -10.68 -2.69
CA ILE A 105 26.36 -9.42 -2.34
C ILE A 105 25.07 -9.21 -3.13
N PHE A 106 25.10 -9.49 -4.44
CA PHE A 106 23.91 -9.40 -5.29
C PHE A 106 22.86 -10.46 -4.90
N LEU A 107 23.27 -11.72 -4.72
CA LEU A 107 22.38 -12.83 -4.34
C LEU A 107 21.75 -12.62 -2.95
N GLU A 108 22.48 -12.05 -2.00
CA GLU A 108 22.01 -11.73 -0.65
C GLU A 108 21.21 -10.41 -0.59
N ARG A 109 21.13 -9.66 -1.69
CA ARG A 109 20.40 -8.37 -1.79
C ARG A 109 20.76 -7.41 -0.64
N THR A 110 22.06 -7.17 -0.45
CA THR A 110 22.55 -6.35 0.66
C THR A 110 21.92 -4.95 0.69
N GLN A 111 21.22 -4.61 1.78
CA GLN A 111 20.44 -3.37 1.87
C GLN A 111 21.30 -2.10 2.00
N ASN A 112 22.43 -2.17 2.73
CA ASN A 112 23.27 -1.03 3.11
C ASN A 112 24.21 -0.52 2.00
N LEU A 113 23.78 -0.62 0.74
CA LEU A 113 24.50 -0.11 -0.42
C LEU A 113 23.71 1.02 -1.08
N PRO A 114 24.41 2.02 -1.66
CA PRO A 114 23.76 3.12 -2.36
C PRO A 114 23.23 2.65 -3.73
N SER A 115 22.26 3.39 -4.25
CA SER A 115 21.55 3.04 -5.49
C SER A 115 22.44 2.80 -6.70
N SER A 116 23.47 3.62 -6.87
CA SER A 116 24.45 3.46 -7.95
C SER A 116 25.19 2.13 -7.86
N ALA A 117 25.54 1.68 -6.65
CA ALA A 117 26.18 0.39 -6.42
C ALA A 117 25.25 -0.79 -6.71
N LYS A 118 24.00 -0.72 -6.24
CA LYS A 118 22.99 -1.77 -6.46
C LYS A 118 22.65 -1.94 -7.95
N LEU A 119 22.43 -0.82 -8.65
CA LEU A 119 22.18 -0.79 -10.09
C LEU A 119 23.37 -1.36 -10.89
N TRP A 120 24.59 -1.00 -10.49
CA TRP A 120 25.80 -1.55 -11.11
C TRP A 120 25.90 -3.05 -10.88
N LEU A 121 25.71 -3.53 -9.64
CA LEU A 121 25.74 -4.95 -9.30
C LEU A 121 24.73 -5.75 -10.11
N ARG A 122 23.50 -5.23 -10.27
CA ARG A 122 22.47 -5.84 -11.14
C ARG A 122 22.94 -5.96 -12.59
N THR A 123 23.40 -4.86 -13.17
CA THR A 123 23.83 -4.81 -14.58
C THR A 123 25.05 -5.70 -14.82
N TRP A 124 25.99 -5.70 -13.88
CA TRP A 124 27.18 -6.54 -13.89
C TRP A 124 26.82 -8.03 -13.76
N PHE A 125 25.97 -8.39 -12.80
CA PHE A 125 25.56 -9.78 -12.58
C PHE A 125 24.77 -10.34 -13.76
N GLN A 126 23.86 -9.56 -14.34
CA GLN A 126 23.14 -9.92 -15.57
C GLN A 126 24.10 -10.21 -16.74
N LYS A 127 25.17 -9.43 -16.87
CA LYS A 127 26.17 -9.59 -17.92
C LYS A 127 27.11 -10.78 -17.68
N GLU A 128 27.63 -10.92 -16.46
CA GLU A 128 28.66 -11.91 -16.12
C GLU A 128 28.09 -13.30 -15.79
N PHE A 129 26.85 -13.35 -15.26
CA PHE A 129 26.17 -14.58 -14.84
C PHE A 129 24.74 -14.65 -15.39
N PRO A 130 24.53 -14.57 -16.72
CA PRO A 130 23.19 -14.43 -17.31
C PRO A 130 22.23 -15.58 -16.98
N LYS A 131 22.74 -16.81 -16.87
CA LYS A 131 21.92 -17.97 -16.46
C LYS A 131 21.51 -17.87 -15.01
N GLU A 132 22.43 -17.50 -14.12
CA GLU A 132 22.11 -17.33 -12.70
C GLU A 132 21.23 -16.12 -12.47
N PHE A 133 21.36 -15.05 -13.25
CA PHE A 133 20.45 -13.91 -13.21
C PHE A 133 19.05 -14.29 -13.66
N LEU A 134 18.93 -15.10 -14.72
CA LEU A 134 17.64 -15.68 -15.10
C LEU A 134 17.11 -16.60 -14.01
N ASP A 135 17.97 -17.42 -13.40
CA ASP A 135 17.63 -18.27 -12.26
C ASP A 135 17.19 -17.41 -11.07
N GLU A 136 17.81 -16.28 -10.76
CA GLU A 136 17.39 -15.37 -9.68
C GLU A 136 16.07 -14.68 -9.99
N LYS A 137 15.90 -14.23 -11.23
CA LYS A 137 14.62 -13.67 -11.71
C LYS A 137 13.49 -14.69 -11.62
N THR A 138 13.82 -15.97 -11.78
CA THR A 138 12.89 -17.09 -11.60
C THR A 138 12.87 -17.64 -10.16
N LYS A 139 13.87 -17.43 -9.32
CA LYS A 139 13.90 -17.78 -7.88
C LYS A 139 13.19 -16.74 -7.00
N GLY A 140 12.93 -15.56 -7.55
CA GLY A 140 11.81 -14.71 -7.14
C GLY A 140 10.45 -15.40 -7.33
N PHE A 141 10.40 -16.61 -7.88
CA PHE A 141 9.34 -17.57 -7.62
C PHE A 141 9.84 -18.48 -6.51
N PRO A 142 9.04 -18.74 -5.47
CA PRO A 142 9.41 -19.77 -4.54
C PRO A 142 9.63 -21.07 -5.31
N TYR A 143 10.77 -21.73 -5.06
CA TYR A 143 11.17 -22.99 -5.71
C TYR A 143 10.10 -24.09 -5.67
N LYS A 144 9.13 -23.99 -4.75
CA LYS A 144 7.99 -24.90 -4.58
C LYS A 144 6.67 -24.38 -5.14
N ALA A 145 6.69 -23.28 -5.90
CA ALA A 145 5.54 -22.81 -6.62
C ALA A 145 5.09 -23.88 -7.62
N ASN A 146 3.81 -24.21 -7.60
CA ASN A 146 3.22 -25.16 -8.53
C ASN A 146 2.50 -24.40 -9.63
N LEU A 147 2.92 -24.61 -10.88
CA LEU A 147 2.15 -24.15 -12.02
C LEU A 147 0.75 -24.80 -11.99
N LEU A 148 -0.27 -23.97 -12.01
CA LEU A 148 -1.67 -24.38 -12.07
C LEU A 148 -2.16 -24.40 -13.50
N HIS A 149 -1.93 -23.30 -14.23
CA HIS A 149 -2.45 -23.13 -15.58
C HIS A 149 -1.60 -22.16 -16.39
N SER A 150 -1.63 -22.33 -17.71
CA SER A 150 -1.03 -21.42 -18.68
C SER A 150 -2.15 -20.83 -19.54
N MET A 151 -2.36 -19.52 -19.45
CA MET A 151 -3.28 -18.77 -20.28
C MET A 151 -2.67 -18.59 -21.69
N ARG A 152 -3.41 -17.97 -22.61
CA ARG A 152 -2.90 -17.77 -23.97
C ARG A 152 -1.67 -16.87 -23.94
N GLU A 153 -0.72 -17.11 -24.83
CA GLU A 153 0.47 -16.26 -24.93
C GLU A 153 0.05 -14.82 -25.26
N GLY A 154 0.57 -13.84 -24.51
CA GLY A 154 0.19 -12.43 -24.60
C GLY A 154 -1.05 -12.05 -23.78
N GLU A 155 -1.73 -12.99 -23.13
CA GLU A 155 -2.81 -12.71 -22.19
C GLU A 155 -2.24 -12.19 -20.86
N ILE A 156 -2.81 -11.10 -20.35
CA ILE A 156 -2.37 -10.46 -19.11
C ILE A 156 -3.43 -10.73 -18.03
N ILE A 157 -2.99 -11.20 -16.86
CA ILE A 157 -3.85 -11.42 -15.70
C ILE A 157 -3.83 -10.14 -14.86
N LEU A 158 -5.01 -9.58 -14.58
CA LEU A 158 -5.15 -8.30 -13.88
C LEU A 158 -5.36 -8.50 -12.37
N VAL A 159 -6.27 -9.39 -12.00
CA VAL A 159 -6.64 -9.66 -10.60
C VAL A 159 -7.09 -11.10 -10.44
N THR A 160 -6.88 -11.63 -9.24
CA THR A 160 -7.37 -12.93 -8.80
C THR A 160 -8.20 -12.73 -7.54
N GLU A 161 -9.34 -13.41 -7.44
CA GLU A 161 -10.24 -13.35 -6.29
C GLU A 161 -10.68 -14.75 -5.87
N TRP A 162 -10.59 -15.06 -4.58
CA TRP A 162 -11.08 -16.33 -4.03
C TRP A 162 -12.58 -16.28 -3.80
N ILE A 163 -13.30 -17.30 -4.26
CA ILE A 163 -14.75 -17.40 -4.11
C ILE A 163 -15.17 -18.56 -3.19
N THR A 164 -14.27 -19.51 -2.96
CA THR A 164 -14.40 -20.59 -1.97
C THR A 164 -13.00 -21.00 -1.46
N LEU A 165 -12.90 -22.05 -0.64
CA LEU A 165 -11.63 -22.57 -0.15
C LEU A 165 -10.72 -23.14 -1.24
N ASP A 166 -11.28 -23.65 -2.34
CA ASP A 166 -10.54 -24.34 -3.39
C ASP A 166 -10.85 -23.82 -4.80
N GLN A 167 -11.62 -22.73 -4.91
CA GLN A 167 -11.94 -22.09 -6.17
C GLN A 167 -11.65 -20.59 -6.14
N PHE A 168 -11.03 -20.12 -7.21
CA PHE A 168 -10.73 -18.72 -7.44
C PHE A 168 -11.11 -18.32 -8.86
N VAL A 169 -11.32 -17.03 -9.07
CA VAL A 169 -11.64 -16.42 -10.35
C VAL A 169 -10.54 -15.44 -10.70
N ILE A 170 -10.07 -15.49 -11.95
CA ILE A 170 -9.19 -14.48 -12.50
C ILE A 170 -9.96 -13.57 -13.45
N LEU A 171 -9.53 -12.32 -13.52
CA LEU A 171 -9.83 -11.45 -14.66
C LEU A 171 -8.57 -11.32 -15.51
N SER A 172 -8.70 -11.66 -16.79
CA SER A 172 -7.62 -11.51 -17.77
C SER A 172 -8.06 -10.65 -18.95
N VAL A 173 -7.07 -10.11 -19.66
CA VAL A 173 -7.25 -9.35 -20.90
C VAL A 173 -6.35 -9.90 -22.02
N TYR A 174 -6.95 -10.08 -23.19
CA TYR A 174 -6.26 -10.44 -24.43
C TYR A 174 -6.88 -9.68 -25.59
N ASP A 175 -6.08 -8.89 -26.33
CA ASP A 175 -6.56 -8.04 -27.44
C ASP A 175 -7.82 -7.22 -27.08
N ASP A 176 -7.77 -6.48 -25.94
CA ASP A 176 -8.88 -5.71 -25.36
C ASP A 176 -10.15 -6.51 -25.00
N THR A 177 -10.10 -7.85 -25.05
CA THR A 177 -11.19 -8.72 -24.61
C THR A 177 -10.95 -9.16 -23.17
N TYR A 178 -11.89 -8.80 -22.29
CA TYR A 178 -11.82 -9.11 -20.86
C TYR A 178 -12.60 -10.37 -20.54
N THR A 179 -12.01 -11.28 -19.77
CA THR A 179 -12.62 -12.58 -19.47
C THR A 179 -12.48 -12.91 -17.98
N LEU A 180 -13.59 -13.29 -17.35
CA LEU A 180 -13.60 -13.93 -16.04
C LEU A 180 -13.45 -15.44 -16.23
N THR A 181 -12.48 -16.05 -15.56
CA THR A 181 -12.28 -17.51 -15.62
C THR A 181 -12.14 -18.09 -14.23
N ALA A 182 -12.99 -19.04 -13.87
CA ALA A 182 -12.93 -19.74 -12.60
C ALA A 182 -12.12 -21.02 -12.70
N PHE A 183 -11.34 -21.28 -11.66
CA PHE A 183 -10.46 -22.41 -11.54
C PHE A 183 -10.73 -23.17 -10.26
N HIS A 184 -10.57 -24.50 -10.33
CA HIS A 184 -10.44 -25.34 -9.16
C HIS A 184 -8.95 -25.58 -8.89
N LEU A 185 -8.49 -25.21 -7.69
CA LEU A 185 -7.08 -25.31 -7.26
C LEU A 185 -6.55 -26.74 -7.38
N ASN A 186 -7.17 -27.68 -6.66
CA ASN A 186 -6.68 -29.05 -6.54
C ASN A 186 -6.80 -29.85 -7.85
N GLU A 187 -7.91 -29.68 -8.58
CA GLU A 187 -8.15 -30.38 -9.84
C GLU A 187 -7.41 -29.74 -11.02
N LYS A 188 -6.83 -28.54 -10.85
CA LYS A 188 -6.14 -27.76 -11.88
C LYS A 188 -6.96 -27.59 -13.18
N LYS A 189 -8.28 -27.44 -13.03
CA LYS A 189 -9.22 -27.34 -14.16
C LYS A 189 -9.96 -26.01 -14.16
N VAL A 190 -10.27 -25.54 -15.36
CA VAL A 190 -11.25 -24.46 -15.56
C VAL A 190 -12.64 -25.00 -15.26
N LEU A 191 -13.38 -24.30 -14.41
CA LEU A 191 -14.77 -24.61 -14.09
C LEU A 191 -15.72 -23.93 -15.07
N TRP A 192 -15.52 -22.65 -15.31
CA TRP A 192 -16.28 -21.83 -16.23
C TRP A 192 -15.44 -20.64 -16.70
N SER A 193 -15.83 -20.07 -17.84
CA SER A 193 -15.22 -18.86 -18.38
C SER A 193 -16.30 -17.99 -19.01
N ARG A 194 -16.22 -16.67 -18.81
CA ARG A 194 -17.24 -15.73 -19.23
C ARG A 194 -16.61 -14.41 -19.70
N PRO A 195 -16.88 -13.99 -20.95
CA PRO A 195 -16.45 -12.67 -21.39
C PRO A 195 -17.24 -11.59 -20.64
N VAL A 196 -16.54 -10.52 -20.27
CA VAL A 196 -17.09 -9.32 -19.63
C VAL A 196 -16.62 -8.08 -20.39
N LYS A 197 -17.27 -6.93 -20.18
CA LYS A 197 -16.73 -5.67 -20.71
C LYS A 197 -15.64 -5.15 -19.78
N ARG A 198 -14.90 -4.14 -20.27
CA ARG A 198 -13.79 -3.48 -19.57
C ARG A 198 -14.14 -3.13 -18.10
N PRO A 199 -13.29 -3.52 -17.13
CA PRO A 199 -13.43 -3.14 -15.73
C PRO A 199 -13.18 -1.64 -15.53
N PHE A 200 -13.60 -1.12 -14.39
CA PHE A 200 -13.27 0.24 -13.99
C PHE A 200 -11.80 0.36 -13.57
N LEU A 201 -10.93 0.72 -14.53
CA LEU A 201 -9.48 0.87 -14.34
C LEU A 201 -9.01 2.32 -14.21
N GLU A 202 -9.90 3.29 -14.35
CA GLU A 202 -9.52 4.70 -14.49
C GLU A 202 -10.23 5.58 -13.47
N GLY A 203 -9.48 6.34 -12.68
CA GLY A 203 -10.00 7.17 -11.60
C GLY A 203 -9.41 6.77 -10.25
N MET A 204 -10.25 6.71 -9.21
CA MET A 204 -9.80 6.25 -7.91
C MET A 204 -9.49 4.75 -7.91
N SER A 205 -8.41 4.36 -7.23
CA SER A 205 -8.04 2.96 -7.06
C SER A 205 -9.04 2.25 -6.14
N ILE A 206 -9.93 1.46 -6.74
CA ILE A 206 -10.90 0.60 -6.05
C ILE A 206 -10.81 -0.84 -6.57
N PRO A 207 -11.16 -1.84 -5.74
CA PRO A 207 -11.32 -3.21 -6.21
C PRO A 207 -12.39 -3.25 -7.31
N TYR A 208 -12.06 -3.78 -8.48
CA TYR A 208 -13.00 -3.96 -9.58
C TYR A 208 -13.50 -5.40 -9.72
N LEU A 209 -12.89 -6.35 -9.03
CA LEU A 209 -13.35 -7.72 -8.85
C LEU A 209 -13.16 -8.09 -7.37
N PHE A 210 -14.21 -8.56 -6.69
CA PHE A 210 -14.15 -8.95 -5.29
C PHE A 210 -15.31 -9.88 -4.91
N TYR A 211 -15.11 -10.72 -3.91
CA TYR A 211 -16.15 -11.55 -3.33
C TYR A 211 -16.90 -10.81 -2.21
N GLN A 212 -18.23 -10.85 -2.23
CA GLN A 212 -19.05 -10.30 -1.15
C GLN A 212 -20.33 -11.12 -0.96
N SER A 213 -20.55 -11.60 0.28
CA SER A 213 -21.79 -12.26 0.71
C SER A 213 -22.31 -13.36 -0.23
N GLY A 214 -21.43 -14.21 -0.77
CA GLY A 214 -21.81 -15.32 -1.67
C GLY A 214 -21.86 -14.97 -3.16
N TYR A 215 -21.46 -13.74 -3.52
CA TYR A 215 -21.44 -13.26 -4.90
C TYR A 215 -20.05 -12.83 -5.33
N LEU A 216 -19.73 -13.04 -6.60
CA LEU A 216 -18.62 -12.39 -7.26
C LEU A 216 -19.11 -11.06 -7.82
N CYS A 217 -18.54 -9.96 -7.31
CA CYS A 217 -18.91 -8.60 -7.66
C CYS A 217 -17.91 -8.04 -8.66
N TYR A 218 -18.43 -7.34 -9.68
CA TYR A 218 -17.60 -6.74 -10.72
C TYR A 218 -18.04 -5.31 -11.03
N TYR A 219 -17.13 -4.37 -10.85
CA TYR A 219 -17.33 -2.99 -11.28
C TYR A 219 -16.89 -2.79 -12.72
N GLN A 220 -17.87 -2.55 -13.57
CA GLN A 220 -17.66 -2.36 -15.01
C GLN A 220 -17.74 -0.89 -15.39
N GLY A 221 -16.97 -0.55 -16.41
CA GLY A 221 -17.18 0.67 -17.19
C GLY A 221 -16.03 1.65 -17.14
N PHE A 222 -16.21 2.71 -17.90
CA PHE A 222 -15.24 3.76 -18.16
C PHE A 222 -16.06 4.99 -18.53
N GLN A 223 -15.88 6.11 -17.83
CA GLN A 223 -16.50 7.39 -18.18
C GLN A 223 -15.50 8.21 -18.98
N LYS A 224 -15.78 8.37 -20.28
CA LYS A 224 -14.99 9.21 -21.19
C LYS A 224 -15.37 10.69 -20.97
N GLY A 225 -14.82 11.31 -19.93
CA GLY A 225 -14.92 12.75 -19.66
C GLY A 225 -13.76 13.54 -20.26
N SER A 226 -13.88 14.88 -20.30
CA SER A 226 -12.83 15.80 -20.79
C SER A 226 -11.60 15.93 -19.88
N GLU A 227 -11.58 15.19 -18.77
CA GLU A 227 -10.55 15.26 -17.75
C GLU A 227 -10.01 13.84 -17.53
N TYR A 228 -8.97 13.48 -18.29
CA TYR A 228 -8.35 12.15 -18.30
C TYR A 228 -7.71 11.75 -16.96
N ASP A 229 -7.72 12.64 -15.95
CA ASP A 229 -7.21 12.44 -14.59
C ASP A 229 -8.22 12.88 -13.51
N SER A 230 -9.51 13.03 -13.86
CA SER A 230 -10.49 13.51 -12.89
C SER A 230 -10.75 12.45 -11.83
N LYS A 231 -10.48 12.81 -10.57
CA LYS A 231 -10.95 12.08 -9.39
C LYS A 231 -12.47 11.84 -9.44
N LEU A 232 -13.23 12.54 -10.31
CA LEU A 232 -14.66 12.38 -10.51
C LEU A 232 -15.10 11.11 -11.25
N ASN A 233 -14.19 10.36 -11.90
CA ASN A 233 -14.53 9.13 -12.60
C ASN A 233 -15.17 8.09 -11.67
N ARG A 234 -16.17 7.36 -12.18
CA ARG A 234 -16.97 6.38 -11.40
C ARG A 234 -17.23 5.12 -12.24
N PRO A 235 -17.36 3.95 -11.61
CA PRO A 235 -17.87 2.78 -12.31
C PRO A 235 -19.30 3.04 -12.80
N ASN A 236 -19.65 2.48 -13.96
CA ASN A 236 -20.94 2.71 -14.61
C ASN A 236 -21.97 1.63 -14.27
N GLU A 237 -21.50 0.41 -13.97
CA GLU A 237 -22.37 -0.74 -13.77
C GLU A 237 -21.78 -1.68 -12.72
N LEU A 238 -22.63 -2.20 -11.85
CA LEU A 238 -22.31 -3.29 -10.93
C LEU A 238 -22.91 -4.58 -11.49
N LEU A 239 -22.08 -5.59 -11.66
CA LEU A 239 -22.49 -6.91 -12.06
C LEU A 239 -22.28 -7.86 -10.87
N LEU A 240 -23.31 -8.63 -10.52
CA LEU A 240 -23.22 -9.69 -9.53
C LEU A 240 -23.37 -11.03 -10.22
N PHE A 241 -22.38 -11.89 -10.04
CA PHE A 241 -22.39 -13.27 -10.53
C PHE A 241 -22.57 -14.23 -9.36
N ASP A 242 -23.31 -15.31 -9.58
CA ASP A 242 -23.21 -16.47 -8.71
C ASP A 242 -21.82 -17.12 -8.82
N LEU A 243 -21.52 -18.06 -7.93
CA LEU A 243 -20.24 -18.76 -7.90
C LEU A 243 -20.02 -19.70 -9.11
N ASN A 244 -21.05 -19.94 -9.92
CA ASN A 244 -21.00 -20.70 -11.18
C ASN A 244 -20.80 -19.80 -12.40
N GLY A 245 -20.56 -18.50 -12.22
CA GLY A 245 -20.33 -17.54 -13.30
C GLY A 245 -21.60 -17.10 -14.02
N LYS A 246 -22.78 -17.39 -13.48
CA LYS A 246 -24.06 -16.90 -14.00
C LYS A 246 -24.30 -15.49 -13.46
N LEU A 247 -24.42 -14.53 -14.36
CA LEU A 247 -24.83 -13.16 -14.05
C LEU A 247 -26.23 -13.19 -13.44
N GLU A 248 -26.32 -12.84 -12.16
CA GLU A 248 -27.56 -12.78 -11.42
C GLU A 248 -28.29 -11.47 -11.67
N ILE A 249 -27.58 -10.34 -11.57
CA ILE A 249 -28.12 -9.01 -11.84
C ILE A 249 -27.02 -8.07 -12.40
N SER A 250 -27.46 -7.10 -13.20
CA SER A 250 -26.63 -6.04 -13.78
C SER A 250 -27.33 -4.71 -13.53
N ILE A 251 -26.67 -3.80 -12.79
CA ILE A 251 -27.32 -2.59 -12.28
C ILE A 251 -26.51 -1.36 -12.70
N PRO A 252 -27.11 -0.41 -13.44
CA PRO A 252 -26.50 0.89 -13.70
C PRO A 252 -26.24 1.64 -12.40
N LEU A 253 -25.00 2.06 -12.21
CA LEU A 253 -24.56 2.82 -11.05
C LEU A 253 -24.77 4.31 -11.26
N ALA A 254 -25.25 4.97 -10.21
CA ALA A 254 -25.44 6.41 -10.17
C ALA A 254 -24.84 6.99 -8.89
N PHE A 255 -23.62 6.55 -8.55
CA PHE A 255 -22.91 7.05 -7.39
C PHE A 255 -22.80 8.58 -7.44
N ARG A 256 -23.09 9.25 -6.32
CA ARG A 256 -22.83 10.68 -6.12
C ARG A 256 -21.50 10.84 -5.41
N CYS A 257 -20.75 11.87 -5.79
CA CYS A 257 -19.69 12.40 -4.96
C CYS A 257 -20.21 13.63 -4.22
N TYR A 258 -19.63 13.90 -3.06
CA TYR A 258 -19.88 15.10 -2.27
C TYR A 258 -18.61 15.95 -2.28
N ASP A 259 -18.68 17.16 -2.85
CA ASP A 259 -17.56 18.10 -2.81
C ASP A 259 -17.60 18.89 -1.50
N VAL A 260 -16.48 18.96 -0.79
CA VAL A 260 -16.34 19.80 0.41
C VAL A 260 -16.05 21.24 -0.04
N LEU A 261 -17.12 22.03 -0.16
CA LEU A 261 -17.12 23.32 -0.86
C LEU A 261 -16.79 24.52 0.03
N SER A 262 -17.07 24.50 1.34
CA SER A 262 -16.87 25.66 2.22
C SER A 262 -15.53 25.60 2.97
N THR A 263 -14.93 26.76 3.23
CA THR A 263 -13.74 26.86 4.11
C THR A 263 -14.01 26.29 5.50
N GLU A 264 -15.22 26.51 6.02
CA GLU A 264 -15.66 26.01 7.34
C GLU A 264 -15.65 24.47 7.43
N GLU A 265 -15.99 23.77 6.36
CA GLU A 265 -15.95 22.30 6.35
C GLU A 265 -14.54 21.77 6.07
N ARG A 266 -13.71 22.50 5.31
CA ARG A 266 -12.30 22.17 5.08
C ARG A 266 -11.45 22.29 6.35
N ASP A 267 -11.84 23.16 7.26
CA ASP A 267 -11.18 23.32 8.58
C ASP A 267 -11.51 22.16 9.53
N VAL A 268 -12.33 21.18 9.11
CA VAL A 268 -12.76 20.02 9.92
C VAL A 268 -12.67 18.69 9.15
N SER A 269 -12.78 18.71 7.81
CA SER A 269 -12.92 17.55 6.92
C SER A 269 -11.79 17.51 5.88
N GLU A 270 -11.20 16.33 5.69
CA GLU A 270 -9.98 16.14 4.88
C GLU A 270 -10.23 16.12 3.36
N TYR A 271 -11.31 15.47 2.93
CA TYR A 271 -11.51 15.20 1.51
C TYR A 271 -12.13 16.37 0.75
N ARG A 272 -11.49 16.80 -0.34
CA ARG A 272 -12.09 17.76 -1.28
C ARG A 272 -13.30 17.19 -2.03
N VAL A 273 -13.32 15.87 -2.21
CA VAL A 273 -14.40 15.10 -2.85
C VAL A 273 -14.53 13.76 -2.12
N VAL A 274 -15.68 13.48 -1.52
CA VAL A 274 -16.01 12.20 -0.88
C VAL A 274 -16.73 11.33 -1.90
N HIS A 275 -16.13 10.19 -2.21
CA HIS A 275 -16.75 9.17 -3.04
C HIS A 275 -17.31 8.06 -2.18
N ASN A 276 -18.43 7.49 -2.61
CA ASN A 276 -18.93 6.26 -2.05
C ASN A 276 -19.13 5.23 -3.16
N PHE A 277 -18.24 4.25 -3.20
CA PHE A 277 -18.28 3.11 -4.10
C PHE A 277 -18.57 1.80 -3.34
N ALA A 278 -19.18 1.89 -2.17
CA ALA A 278 -19.58 0.73 -1.38
C ALA A 278 -21.06 0.39 -1.62
N PHE A 279 -21.38 -0.87 -1.36
CA PHE A 279 -22.75 -1.36 -1.20
C PHE A 279 -22.73 -2.47 -0.16
N THR A 280 -23.91 -2.82 0.33
CA THR A 280 -24.07 -3.87 1.34
C THR A 280 -25.05 -4.92 0.85
N ILE A 281 -24.73 -6.19 1.07
CA ILE A 281 -25.64 -7.33 0.87
C ILE A 281 -25.87 -7.97 2.23
N ILE A 282 -27.13 -7.98 2.67
CA ILE A 282 -27.58 -8.66 3.91
C ILE A 282 -28.73 -9.57 3.51
N ASP A 283 -28.64 -10.86 3.84
CA ASP A 283 -29.69 -11.85 3.62
C ASP A 283 -30.32 -11.81 2.21
N GLU A 284 -29.47 -11.76 1.17
CA GLU A 284 -29.89 -11.72 -0.25
C GLU A 284 -30.58 -10.42 -0.67
N ILE A 285 -30.48 -9.36 0.15
CA ILE A 285 -30.94 -8.01 -0.18
C ILE A 285 -29.74 -7.11 -0.43
N LEU A 286 -29.69 -6.51 -1.62
CA LEU A 286 -28.68 -5.53 -2.00
C LEU A 286 -29.17 -4.12 -1.71
N TYR A 287 -28.42 -3.40 -0.88
CA TYR A 287 -28.59 -1.97 -0.59
C TYR A 287 -27.56 -1.17 -1.38
N LEU A 288 -28.03 -0.50 -2.43
CA LEU A 288 -27.17 0.17 -3.40
C LEU A 288 -27.40 1.69 -3.42
N PRO A 289 -26.34 2.51 -3.30
CA PRO A 289 -26.45 3.94 -3.53
C PRO A 289 -26.87 4.28 -4.98
N HIS A 290 -27.92 5.09 -5.13
CA HIS A 290 -28.39 5.56 -6.43
C HIS A 290 -28.82 7.03 -6.35
N GLY A 291 -27.97 7.96 -6.80
CA GLY A 291 -28.22 9.38 -6.60
C GLY A 291 -28.23 9.75 -5.11
N ASN A 292 -29.32 10.33 -4.64
CA ASN A 292 -29.55 10.64 -3.21
C ASN A 292 -30.49 9.60 -2.55
N GLU A 293 -30.68 8.46 -3.21
CA GLU A 293 -31.58 7.39 -2.82
C GLU A 293 -30.80 6.10 -2.57
N ILE A 294 -31.44 5.17 -1.88
CA ILE A 294 -30.99 3.80 -1.68
C ILE A 294 -31.95 2.92 -2.47
N TYR A 295 -31.40 2.20 -3.44
CA TYR A 295 -32.13 1.18 -4.16
C TYR A 295 -31.96 -0.14 -3.44
N ILE A 296 -33.09 -0.78 -3.12
CA ILE A 296 -33.15 -2.04 -2.40
C ILE A 296 -33.60 -3.12 -3.38
N TYR A 297 -32.69 -4.02 -3.73
CA TYR A 297 -32.96 -5.13 -4.63
C TYR A 297 -33.07 -6.43 -3.84
N ASP A 298 -34.08 -7.23 -4.16
CA ASP A 298 -34.09 -8.64 -3.78
C ASP A 298 -33.31 -9.43 -4.85
N LEU A 299 -32.18 -10.03 -4.44
CA LEU A 299 -31.31 -10.77 -5.36
C LEU A 299 -31.92 -12.10 -5.81
N LYS A 300 -32.86 -12.68 -5.05
CA LYS A 300 -33.57 -13.90 -5.47
C LYS A 300 -34.57 -13.62 -6.58
N SER A 301 -35.40 -12.59 -6.41
CA SER A 301 -36.38 -12.20 -7.43
C SER A 301 -35.79 -11.32 -8.53
N LYS A 302 -34.58 -10.77 -8.32
CA LYS A 302 -33.84 -9.87 -9.22
C LYS A 302 -34.55 -8.55 -9.50
N ASN A 303 -35.43 -8.14 -8.58
CA ASN A 303 -36.24 -6.94 -8.74
C ASN A 303 -35.87 -5.88 -7.71
N LEU A 304 -35.99 -4.63 -8.12
CA LEU A 304 -36.03 -3.50 -7.20
C LEU A 304 -37.32 -3.60 -6.38
N ILE A 305 -37.21 -3.83 -5.08
CA ILE A 305 -38.36 -3.98 -4.18
C ILE A 305 -38.71 -2.66 -3.48
N HIS A 306 -37.72 -1.79 -3.26
CA HIS A 306 -37.95 -0.51 -2.61
C HIS A 306 -36.91 0.55 -2.99
N THR A 307 -37.31 1.81 -2.83
CA THR A 307 -36.44 2.98 -2.99
C THR A 307 -36.61 3.85 -1.76
N LEU A 308 -35.52 4.06 -1.02
CA LEU A 308 -35.50 4.91 0.15
C LEU A 308 -34.78 6.23 -0.14
N LYS A 309 -35.27 7.31 0.44
CA LYS A 309 -34.56 8.58 0.47
C LYS A 309 -33.92 8.76 1.84
N SER A 310 -32.68 9.24 1.86
CA SER A 310 -32.11 9.77 3.09
C SER A 310 -33.01 10.91 3.58
N PRO A 311 -33.42 10.93 4.86
CA PRO A 311 -34.32 11.97 5.38
C PRO A 311 -33.75 13.38 5.25
N ASN A 312 -32.42 13.51 5.31
CA ASN A 312 -31.72 14.79 5.24
C ASN A 312 -31.21 15.11 3.83
N GLY A 313 -31.49 14.25 2.84
CA GLY A 313 -30.98 14.39 1.48
C GLY A 313 -29.49 14.05 1.32
N ASP A 314 -28.83 13.60 2.38
CA ASP A 314 -27.43 13.18 2.36
C ASP A 314 -27.25 11.94 1.48
N ALA A 315 -26.17 11.92 0.69
CA ALA A 315 -25.83 10.77 -0.14
C ALA A 315 -25.58 9.53 0.74
N PHE A 316 -26.16 8.39 0.36
CA PHE A 316 -25.95 7.14 1.06
C PHE A 316 -24.48 6.70 0.99
N SER A 317 -24.04 6.11 2.10
CA SER A 317 -22.79 5.43 2.48
C SER A 317 -22.36 4.18 1.76
N GLY A 318 -23.32 3.45 1.19
CA GLY A 318 -23.09 2.07 0.77
C GLY A 318 -23.03 1.10 1.95
N LYS A 319 -22.74 1.59 3.16
CA LYS A 319 -22.66 0.82 4.41
C LYS A 319 -24.02 0.75 5.11
N THR A 320 -24.47 -0.47 5.36
CA THR A 320 -25.71 -0.78 6.06
C THR A 320 -25.44 -1.82 7.14
N PHE A 321 -26.14 -1.73 8.27
CA PHE A 321 -26.05 -2.69 9.37
C PHE A 321 -27.45 -3.12 9.79
N LEU A 322 -27.64 -4.42 10.03
CA LEU A 322 -28.88 -4.98 10.56
C LEU A 322 -28.67 -5.30 12.05
N THR A 323 -29.49 -4.71 12.91
CA THR A 323 -29.46 -5.00 14.35
C THR A 323 -30.20 -6.30 14.67
N GLU A 324 -29.93 -6.87 15.83
CA GLU A 324 -30.65 -8.06 16.36
C GLU A 324 -32.16 -7.82 16.51
N THR A 325 -32.58 -6.56 16.65
CA THR A 325 -33.99 -6.16 16.77
C THR A 325 -34.67 -5.97 15.42
N GLY A 326 -33.98 -6.23 14.30
CA GLY A 326 -34.51 -6.03 12.94
C GLY A 326 -34.49 -4.58 12.47
N ILE A 327 -33.79 -3.68 13.16
CA ILE A 327 -33.62 -2.29 12.71
C ILE A 327 -32.46 -2.26 11.72
N ILE A 328 -32.65 -1.56 10.60
CA ILE A 328 -31.61 -1.39 9.59
C ILE A 328 -31.05 0.02 9.71
N LEU A 329 -29.76 0.13 10.05
CA LEU A 329 -29.02 1.39 10.14
C LEU A 329 -28.25 1.63 8.83
N PHE A 330 -28.45 2.79 8.24
CA PHE A 330 -27.75 3.26 7.05
C PHE A 330 -26.77 4.36 7.41
N HIS A 331 -25.53 4.23 6.94
CA HIS A 331 -24.58 5.35 6.97
C HIS A 331 -24.79 6.23 5.73
N THR A 332 -24.66 7.53 5.89
CA THR A 332 -24.62 8.51 4.81
C THR A 332 -23.24 9.17 4.78
N CYS A 333 -22.96 10.01 3.80
CA CYS A 333 -21.72 10.78 3.79
C CYS A 333 -21.62 11.80 4.95
N LYS A 334 -22.73 12.13 5.64
CA LYS A 334 -22.75 13.11 6.75
C LYS A 334 -23.33 12.58 8.05
N GLY A 335 -23.84 11.35 8.08
CA GLY A 335 -24.35 10.77 9.31
C GLY A 335 -25.03 9.44 9.13
N VAL A 336 -26.14 9.23 9.83
CA VAL A 336 -26.81 7.93 9.92
C VAL A 336 -28.32 8.09 9.99
N PHE A 337 -29.06 7.11 9.51
CA PHE A 337 -30.49 6.99 9.79
C PHE A 337 -30.88 5.52 9.86
N ALA A 338 -31.94 5.20 10.58
CA ALA A 338 -32.39 3.84 10.79
C ALA A 338 -33.87 3.66 10.45
N ILE A 339 -34.21 2.48 9.96
CA ILE A 339 -35.59 2.08 9.64
C ILE A 339 -36.01 0.82 10.39
N ASN A 340 -37.32 0.65 10.61
CA ASN A 340 -37.91 -0.61 11.06
C ASN A 340 -38.24 -1.55 9.87
N ASN A 341 -38.86 -2.69 10.16
CA ASN A 341 -39.29 -3.69 9.15
C ASN A 341 -40.38 -3.15 8.20
N GLU A 342 -41.11 -2.13 8.63
CA GLU A 342 -42.13 -1.43 7.84
C GLU A 342 -41.54 -0.31 6.95
N TYR A 343 -40.21 -0.16 6.91
CA TYR A 343 -39.49 0.91 6.22
C TYR A 343 -39.76 2.33 6.74
N GLU A 344 -40.25 2.45 7.98
CA GLU A 344 -40.43 3.73 8.65
C GLU A 344 -39.13 4.18 9.32
N ILE A 345 -38.82 5.47 9.19
CA ILE A 345 -37.62 6.06 9.82
C ILE A 345 -37.85 6.15 11.33
N VAL A 346 -37.04 5.44 12.09
CA VAL A 346 -37.10 5.39 13.57
C VAL A 346 -35.99 6.21 14.23
N PHE A 347 -34.93 6.53 13.49
CA PHE A 347 -33.80 7.32 13.99
C PHE A 347 -33.12 8.05 12.83
N GLN A 348 -32.58 9.25 13.08
CA GLN A 348 -31.77 9.99 12.12
C GLN A 348 -30.84 10.99 12.80
N TYR A 349 -29.66 11.16 12.22
CA TYR A 349 -28.71 12.21 12.58
C TYR A 349 -27.89 12.60 11.35
N SER A 350 -27.65 13.91 11.17
CA SER A 350 -26.77 14.43 10.13
C SER A 350 -25.86 15.49 10.73
N SER A 351 -24.55 15.29 10.55
CA SER A 351 -23.53 16.24 10.95
C SER A 351 -23.44 17.38 9.93
N LYS A 352 -22.99 18.55 10.41
CA LYS A 352 -22.64 19.67 9.54
C LYS A 352 -21.41 19.36 8.68
N PHE A 353 -20.51 18.53 9.20
CA PHE A 353 -19.21 18.19 8.59
C PHE A 353 -19.19 16.73 8.14
N HIS A 354 -18.25 16.38 7.26
CA HIS A 354 -18.04 15.00 6.85
C HIS A 354 -17.23 14.24 7.92
N PRO A 355 -17.83 13.25 8.61
CA PRO A 355 -17.05 12.39 9.49
C PRO A 355 -16.18 11.45 8.65
N VAL A 356 -14.91 11.32 9.01
CA VAL A 356 -14.01 10.34 8.37
C VAL A 356 -14.33 8.92 8.85
N PHE A 357 -14.83 8.79 10.08
CA PHE A 357 -15.22 7.52 10.68
C PHE A 357 -16.42 7.70 11.63
N ILE A 358 -17.26 6.67 11.72
CA ILE A 358 -18.39 6.58 12.65
C ILE A 358 -18.29 5.20 13.31
N ASP A 359 -18.16 5.15 14.63
CA ASP A 359 -18.06 3.89 15.38
C ASP A 359 -19.43 3.28 15.74
N SER A 360 -19.42 2.09 16.35
CA SER A 360 -20.65 1.40 16.76
C SER A 360 -21.47 2.13 17.83
N ASN A 361 -20.83 2.99 18.62
CA ASN A 361 -21.46 3.83 19.64
C ASN A 361 -22.00 5.15 19.08
N LEU A 362 -21.93 5.34 17.75
CA LEU A 362 -22.32 6.57 17.05
C LEU A 362 -21.48 7.79 17.49
N ASN A 363 -20.21 7.59 17.81
CA ASN A 363 -19.26 8.69 17.85
C ASN A 363 -18.79 9.03 16.44
N PHE A 364 -18.75 10.32 16.12
CA PHE A 364 -18.40 10.86 14.82
C PHE A 364 -17.01 11.46 14.89
N TYR A 365 -16.08 10.90 14.12
CA TYR A 365 -14.68 11.32 14.11
C TYR A 365 -14.39 12.20 12.90
N TYR A 366 -13.69 13.30 13.12
CA TYR A 366 -13.28 14.25 12.09
C TYR A 366 -11.76 14.37 11.99
N TYR A 367 -11.26 14.95 10.90
CA TYR A 367 -9.83 14.95 10.55
C TYR A 367 -8.93 15.62 11.60
N TYR A 368 -9.35 16.75 12.19
CA TYR A 368 -8.59 17.45 13.23
C TYR A 368 -8.82 16.87 14.65
N ALA A 369 -8.95 15.55 14.74
CA ALA A 369 -9.12 14.81 16.00
C ALA A 369 -10.25 15.36 16.89
N ILE A 370 -11.37 15.72 16.26
CA ILE A 370 -12.61 16.07 16.96
C ILE A 370 -13.49 14.83 16.96
N VAL A 371 -14.10 14.53 18.11
CA VAL A 371 -15.05 13.42 18.26
C VAL A 371 -16.34 13.96 18.85
N ASP A 372 -17.45 13.81 18.12
CA ASP A 372 -18.79 14.16 18.59
C ASP A 372 -19.55 12.89 18.99
N ASN A 373 -20.00 12.82 20.24
CA ASN A 373 -20.94 11.78 20.66
C ASN A 373 -22.37 12.29 20.45
N ILE A 374 -23.10 11.70 19.52
CA ILE A 374 -24.44 12.20 19.16
C ILE A 374 -25.51 11.81 20.17
N GLN A 375 -25.24 10.80 21.01
CA GLN A 375 -26.16 10.33 22.04
C GLN A 375 -26.16 11.26 23.25
N THR A 376 -24.99 11.76 23.65
CA THR A 376 -24.82 12.67 24.79
C THR A 376 -24.77 14.15 24.37
N GLY A 377 -24.41 14.43 23.12
CA GLY A 377 -24.11 15.78 22.62
C GLY A 377 -22.75 16.32 23.08
N GLU A 378 -21.92 15.48 23.69
CA GLU A 378 -20.58 15.87 24.14
C GLU A 378 -19.58 15.85 22.98
N GLN A 379 -18.63 16.78 23.02
CA GLN A 379 -17.53 16.86 22.07
C GLN A 379 -16.19 16.71 22.79
N LYS A 380 -15.32 15.85 22.25
CA LYS A 380 -13.94 15.69 22.69
C LYS A 380 -12.98 16.19 21.61
N ARG A 381 -11.90 16.84 22.02
CA ARG A 381 -10.84 17.36 21.13
C ARG A 381 -9.48 16.89 21.63
N PHE A 382 -8.65 16.40 20.73
CA PHE A 382 -7.26 16.07 21.02
C PHE A 382 -6.33 17.16 20.47
N SER A 383 -5.44 17.65 21.32
CA SER A 383 -4.56 18.78 21.00
C SER A 383 -3.31 18.78 21.87
N LYS A 384 -2.22 19.37 21.37
CA LYS A 384 -0.97 19.58 22.10
C LYS A 384 -0.78 21.05 22.43
N THR A 385 -0.53 21.34 23.70
CA THR A 385 -0.11 22.68 24.14
C THR A 385 1.41 22.78 24.01
N GLU A 386 1.89 23.70 23.17
CA GLU A 386 3.31 23.99 23.00
C GLU A 386 3.84 24.89 24.13
N ASP A 387 5.16 24.96 24.30
CA ASP A 387 5.81 25.82 25.31
C ASP A 387 5.44 27.31 25.18
N SER A 388 5.00 27.73 23.98
CA SER A 388 4.48 29.07 23.70
C SER A 388 3.07 29.33 24.27
N GLY A 389 2.42 28.31 24.84
CA GLY A 389 1.03 28.33 25.31
C GLY A 389 -0.01 28.17 24.20
N ILE A 390 0.41 28.01 22.94
CA ILE A 390 -0.47 27.77 21.80
C ILE A 390 -0.93 26.31 21.82
N ASN A 391 -2.23 26.08 21.69
CA ASN A 391 -2.82 24.75 21.61
C ASN A 391 -3.05 24.38 20.14
N LEU A 392 -2.31 23.39 19.64
CA LEU A 392 -2.41 22.90 18.26
C LEU A 392 -3.27 21.62 18.24
N PRO A 393 -4.33 21.54 17.42
CA PRO A 393 -5.10 20.31 17.27
C PRO A 393 -4.23 19.22 16.64
N PHE A 394 -4.47 17.96 17.02
CA PHE A 394 -3.89 16.86 16.27
C PHE A 394 -4.63 16.62 14.96
N GLU A 395 -3.90 16.05 14.00
CA GLU A 395 -4.43 15.62 12.70
C GLU A 395 -4.38 14.09 12.65
N LEU A 396 -5.40 13.46 12.09
CA LEU A 396 -5.44 12.02 11.92
C LEU A 396 -4.54 11.59 10.75
N ALA A 397 -3.68 10.59 10.98
CA ALA A 397 -2.86 9.99 9.93
C ALA A 397 -3.67 8.99 9.09
N SER A 398 -4.52 8.20 9.72
CA SER A 398 -5.44 7.26 9.05
C SER A 398 -6.79 7.20 9.75
N LEU A 399 -7.75 6.47 9.15
CA LEU A 399 -9.06 6.27 9.75
C LEU A 399 -8.93 5.62 11.14
N PRO A 400 -9.63 6.14 12.18
CA PRO A 400 -9.70 5.46 13.46
C PRO A 400 -10.24 4.04 13.33
N ILE A 401 -9.83 3.16 14.24
CA ILE A 401 -10.22 1.75 14.23
C ILE A 401 -10.82 1.36 15.56
N GLU A 402 -12.05 0.84 15.48
CA GLU A 402 -12.76 0.25 16.60
C GLU A 402 -12.37 -1.24 16.72
N PHE A 403 -11.93 -1.65 17.91
CA PHE A 403 -11.59 -3.03 18.21
C PHE A 403 -11.91 -3.35 19.67
N LYS A 404 -12.67 -4.41 19.93
CA LYS A 404 -13.02 -4.88 21.29
C LYS A 404 -13.39 -3.76 22.29
N ASN A 405 -14.34 -2.89 21.93
CA ASN A 405 -14.78 -1.74 22.76
C ASN A 405 -13.68 -0.70 23.05
N ARG A 406 -12.66 -0.65 22.20
CA ARG A 406 -11.57 0.32 22.23
C ARG A 406 -11.44 0.98 20.88
N ILE A 407 -10.83 2.16 20.85
CA ILE A 407 -10.59 2.89 19.61
C ILE A 407 -9.10 3.22 19.53
N LEU A 408 -8.44 2.80 18.45
CA LEU A 408 -7.11 3.29 18.10
C LEU A 408 -7.27 4.55 17.24
N ILE A 409 -6.64 5.63 17.67
CA ILE A 409 -6.56 6.88 16.92
C ILE A 409 -5.09 7.15 16.55
N PRO A 410 -4.72 7.02 15.26
CA PRO A 410 -3.40 7.35 14.77
C PRO A 410 -3.32 8.83 14.36
N PHE A 411 -2.30 9.54 14.84
CA PHE A 411 -2.06 10.95 14.52
C PHE A 411 -0.83 11.13 13.64
N VAL A 412 -0.82 12.22 12.88
CA VAL A 412 0.36 12.68 12.14
C VAL A 412 1.49 13.02 13.13
N TRP A 413 2.75 12.84 12.71
CA TRP A 413 3.97 13.08 13.51
C TRP A 413 4.22 12.06 14.65
N ASP A 414 4.12 10.76 14.31
CA ASP A 414 4.57 9.62 15.12
C ASP A 414 3.90 9.46 16.49
N LYS A 415 2.61 9.76 16.60
CA LYS A 415 1.83 9.50 17.81
C LYS A 415 0.55 8.76 17.52
N SER A 416 0.18 7.82 18.40
CA SER A 416 -1.12 7.16 18.37
C SER A 416 -1.68 7.01 19.78
N TYR A 417 -3.00 7.08 19.94
CA TYR A 417 -3.68 6.84 21.21
C TYR A 417 -4.56 5.61 21.14
N LEU A 418 -4.49 4.79 22.18
CA LEU A 418 -5.48 3.78 22.49
C LEU A 418 -6.49 4.34 23.48
N LEU A 419 -7.77 4.33 23.10
CA LEU A 419 -8.87 4.87 23.90
C LEU A 419 -9.82 3.78 24.40
N ASP A 420 -10.51 4.05 25.51
CA ASP A 420 -11.69 3.27 25.96
C ASP A 420 -12.98 3.72 25.23
N GLU A 421 -14.09 3.02 25.50
CA GLU A 421 -15.43 3.36 24.95
C GLU A 421 -15.93 4.76 25.31
N ASN A 422 -15.39 5.35 26.39
CA ASN A 422 -15.68 6.72 26.84
C ASN A 422 -14.63 7.73 26.31
N LEU A 423 -13.82 7.31 25.33
CA LEU A 423 -12.78 8.07 24.68
C LEU A 423 -11.60 8.46 25.59
N ASN A 424 -11.46 7.90 26.79
CA ASN A 424 -10.33 8.18 27.67
C ASN A 424 -9.06 7.49 27.18
N ILE A 425 -7.93 8.18 27.30
CA ILE A 425 -6.63 7.65 26.89
C ILE A 425 -6.23 6.53 27.85
N ILE A 426 -6.13 5.32 27.32
CA ILE A 426 -5.61 4.14 28.02
C ILE A 426 -4.08 4.11 27.87
N LYS A 427 -3.59 4.36 26.66
CA LYS A 427 -2.16 4.30 26.35
C LYS A 427 -1.80 5.26 25.22
N GLU A 428 -0.62 5.85 25.34
CA GLU A 428 0.02 6.66 24.30
C GLU A 428 1.18 5.88 23.68
N PHE A 429 1.33 6.03 22.37
CA PHE A 429 2.41 5.43 21.60
C PHE A 429 3.28 6.51 20.95
N GLU A 430 4.59 6.28 20.94
CA GLU A 430 5.59 7.12 20.25
C GLU A 430 5.83 6.66 18.80
N PHE A 431 4.79 6.09 18.17
CA PHE A 431 4.78 5.72 16.76
C PHE A 431 3.40 5.98 16.16
N THR A 432 3.34 6.03 14.83
CA THR A 432 2.09 6.14 14.05
C THR A 432 2.03 5.13 12.90
N CYS A 433 1.06 5.29 12.02
CA CYS A 433 0.91 4.52 10.78
C CYS A 433 1.15 5.40 9.55
N THR A 434 1.24 4.78 8.38
CA THR A 434 1.25 5.50 7.10
C THR A 434 0.08 6.48 7.03
N ASP A 435 0.38 7.70 6.58
CA ASP A 435 -0.62 8.72 6.30
C ASP A 435 -1.50 8.29 5.11
N THR A 436 -2.77 8.01 5.38
CA THR A 436 -3.82 7.76 4.39
C THR A 436 -4.92 8.83 4.40
N LEU A 437 -4.84 9.76 5.37
CA LEU A 437 -5.61 10.99 5.42
C LEU A 437 -4.62 12.17 5.35
N GLY A 438 -5.03 13.25 4.73
CA GLY A 438 -4.38 14.55 4.72
C GLY A 438 -4.30 15.18 3.32
N PRO A 439 -3.91 16.45 3.21
CA PRO A 439 -3.78 17.15 1.92
C PRO A 439 -2.70 16.55 0.99
N HIS A 440 -1.83 15.70 1.54
CA HIS A 440 -0.77 14.97 0.84
C HIS A 440 -1.08 13.48 0.66
N SER A 441 -2.23 12.99 1.14
CA SER A 441 -2.63 11.61 0.92
C SER A 441 -2.88 11.40 -0.59
N PHE A 442 -2.02 10.60 -1.21
CA PHE A 442 -2.24 10.14 -2.57
C PHE A 442 -3.33 9.07 -2.49
N ASN A 443 -4.49 9.30 -3.11
CA ASN A 443 -5.72 8.48 -3.08
C ASN A 443 -5.51 6.96 -3.34
N VAL A 444 -4.86 6.25 -2.42
CA VAL A 444 -4.69 4.81 -2.40
C VAL A 444 -5.48 4.32 -1.20
N THR A 445 -6.43 3.42 -1.45
CA THR A 445 -7.27 2.74 -0.46
C THR A 445 -6.48 1.73 0.37
N LYS A 446 -5.23 2.06 0.70
CA LYS A 446 -4.43 1.27 1.62
C LYS A 446 -5.07 1.39 2.99
N SER A 447 -5.32 0.25 3.63
CA SER A 447 -5.61 0.21 5.05
C SER A 447 -4.29 -0.07 5.76
N PRO A 448 -3.68 0.92 6.45
CA PRO A 448 -2.38 0.74 7.07
C PRO A 448 -2.48 0.04 8.42
N ILE A 449 -3.69 -0.38 8.82
CA ILE A 449 -3.97 -1.00 10.10
C ILE A 449 -4.98 -2.14 9.89
N LEU A 450 -4.75 -3.26 10.56
CA LEU A 450 -5.52 -4.49 10.46
C LEU A 450 -5.83 -5.02 11.85
N ILE A 451 -7.07 -5.44 12.06
CA ILE A 451 -7.48 -6.21 13.24
C ILE A 451 -7.33 -7.70 12.92
N VAL A 452 -6.61 -8.44 13.76
CA VAL A 452 -6.39 -9.89 13.64
C VAL A 452 -6.72 -10.53 14.97
N GLU A 453 -7.85 -11.25 15.04
CA GLU A 453 -8.45 -11.76 16.28
C GLU A 453 -8.57 -10.70 17.39
N ASP A 454 -7.59 -10.65 18.28
CA ASP A 454 -7.52 -9.78 19.45
C ASP A 454 -6.38 -8.76 19.42
N LYS A 455 -5.73 -8.63 18.26
CA LYS A 455 -4.53 -7.83 18.07
C LYS A 455 -4.75 -6.78 17.00
N LEU A 456 -3.97 -5.72 17.10
CA LEU A 456 -3.84 -4.71 16.07
C LEU A 456 -2.46 -4.81 15.45
N VAL A 457 -2.43 -4.82 14.12
CA VAL A 457 -1.20 -4.62 13.34
C VAL A 457 -1.34 -3.31 12.60
N PHE A 458 -0.38 -2.40 12.74
CA PHE A 458 -0.32 -1.21 11.90
C PHE A 458 1.07 -1.03 11.32
N THR A 459 1.09 -0.43 10.13
CA THR A 459 2.28 -0.28 9.31
C THR A 459 2.55 1.19 9.08
N ASN A 460 3.82 1.56 9.19
CA ASN A 460 4.34 2.86 8.82
C ASN A 460 5.37 2.66 7.70
N ASP A 461 5.08 3.22 6.53
CA ASP A 461 5.90 3.07 5.34
C ASP A 461 7.33 3.51 5.58
N TYR A 462 8.27 2.71 5.04
CA TYR A 462 9.70 2.98 5.18
C TYR A 462 10.19 3.07 6.64
N HIS A 463 9.39 2.62 7.61
CA HIS A 463 9.70 2.69 9.03
C HIS A 463 9.53 1.33 9.72
N SER A 464 8.29 0.86 9.92
CA SER A 464 8.04 -0.33 10.73
C SER A 464 6.65 -0.96 10.55
N ILE A 465 6.56 -2.24 10.90
CA ILE A 465 5.33 -2.98 11.18
C ILE A 465 5.30 -3.21 12.69
N VAL A 466 4.22 -2.81 13.35
CA VAL A 466 4.07 -2.96 14.80
C VAL A 466 2.80 -3.73 15.10
N MET A 467 2.89 -4.69 16.03
CA MET A 467 1.76 -5.45 16.54
C MET A 467 1.58 -5.18 18.03
N ILE A 468 0.35 -4.87 18.42
CA ILE A 468 -0.02 -4.64 19.82
C ILE A 468 -1.18 -5.55 20.24
N ASP A 469 -1.20 -5.92 21.52
CA ASP A 469 -2.33 -6.59 22.14
C ASP A 469 -3.48 -5.63 22.48
N GLU A 470 -4.56 -6.17 23.04
CA GLU A 470 -5.74 -5.40 23.41
C GLU A 470 -5.51 -4.35 24.52
N LEU A 471 -4.46 -4.51 25.32
CA LEU A 471 -4.06 -3.57 26.36
C LEU A 471 -3.05 -2.53 25.82
N GLY A 472 -2.68 -2.65 24.55
CA GLY A 472 -1.68 -1.82 23.89
C GLY A 472 -0.25 -2.24 24.22
N ASN A 473 0.02 -3.42 24.74
CA ASN A 473 1.39 -3.90 24.89
C ASN A 473 1.94 -4.31 23.51
N GLU A 474 3.15 -3.86 23.22
CA GLU A 474 3.85 -4.27 22.00
C GLU A 474 4.18 -5.76 22.07
N LEU A 475 3.69 -6.49 21.07
CA LEU A 475 3.97 -7.92 20.87
C LEU A 475 5.18 -8.10 19.97
N SER A 476 5.27 -7.28 18.91
CA SER A 476 6.38 -7.30 17.95
C SER A 476 6.56 -5.95 17.27
N HIS A 477 7.81 -5.65 16.93
CA HIS A 477 8.20 -4.50 16.12
C HIS A 477 9.22 -4.94 15.08
N PHE A 478 8.84 -4.81 13.82
CA PHE A 478 9.66 -5.22 12.67
C PHE A 478 9.98 -3.99 11.80
N PRO A 479 11.24 -3.57 11.67
CA PRO A 479 11.60 -2.44 10.82
C PRO A 479 11.46 -2.79 9.33
N ILE A 480 11.00 -1.83 8.53
CA ILE A 480 10.90 -1.95 7.07
C ILE A 480 11.54 -0.75 6.39
N GLN A 481 12.04 -0.94 5.16
CA GLN A 481 12.64 0.12 4.33
C GLN A 481 11.87 0.30 3.02
N SER A 482 10.61 -0.11 3.00
CA SER A 482 9.79 -0.19 1.80
C SER A 482 8.38 0.28 2.10
N GLU A 483 7.66 0.69 1.05
CA GLU A 483 6.23 1.00 1.14
C GLU A 483 5.43 -0.29 1.31
N VAL A 484 4.46 -0.29 2.21
CA VAL A 484 3.48 -1.36 2.36
C VAL A 484 2.39 -1.18 1.30
N LEU A 485 2.29 -2.11 0.36
CA LEU A 485 1.28 -2.12 -0.69
C LEU A 485 -0.06 -2.68 -0.20
N GLN A 486 -0.02 -3.77 0.58
CA GLN A 486 -1.22 -4.42 1.13
C GLN A 486 -0.96 -4.97 2.53
N LEU A 487 -1.99 -4.94 3.36
CA LEU A 487 -2.01 -5.51 4.70
C LEU A 487 -3.36 -6.24 4.86
N PHE A 488 -3.33 -7.54 5.07
CA PHE A 488 -4.56 -8.33 5.22
C PHE A 488 -4.34 -9.61 6.04
N SER A 489 -5.45 -10.24 6.42
CA SER A 489 -5.47 -11.58 6.99
C SER A 489 -6.41 -12.46 6.18
N PHE A 490 -5.99 -13.69 5.88
CA PHE A 490 -6.81 -14.66 5.13
C PHE A 490 -7.58 -15.63 6.04
N ASP A 491 -7.15 -15.80 7.30
CA ASP A 491 -7.75 -16.71 8.26
C ASP A 491 -8.15 -16.05 9.60
N GLY A 492 -7.95 -14.74 9.71
CA GLY A 492 -8.17 -13.97 10.92
C GLY A 492 -7.09 -14.11 11.98
N ARG A 493 -6.04 -14.92 11.75
CA ARG A 493 -4.98 -15.25 12.73
C ARG A 493 -3.59 -14.83 12.30
N HIS A 494 -3.28 -15.01 11.02
CA HIS A 494 -2.00 -14.66 10.45
C HIS A 494 -2.11 -13.32 9.73
N THR A 495 -1.02 -12.57 9.76
CA THR A 495 -0.93 -11.29 9.06
C THR A 495 -0.06 -11.45 7.84
N VAL A 496 -0.58 -11.04 6.68
CA VAL A 496 0.18 -10.92 5.44
C VAL A 496 0.48 -9.45 5.20
N VAL A 497 1.76 -9.15 5.03
CA VAL A 497 2.24 -7.83 4.64
C VAL A 497 2.90 -7.94 3.28
N VAL A 498 2.41 -7.15 2.32
CA VAL A 498 2.99 -7.06 0.98
C VAL A 498 3.70 -5.71 0.88
N LEU A 499 5.01 -5.76 0.69
CA LEU A 499 5.86 -4.59 0.53
C LEU A 499 6.23 -4.39 -0.94
N SER A 500 6.43 -3.15 -1.34
CA SER A 500 7.07 -2.82 -2.60
C SER A 500 8.53 -3.27 -2.60
N CYS A 501 8.97 -3.91 -3.68
CA CYS A 501 10.37 -4.32 -3.81
C CYS A 501 11.17 -3.23 -4.54
N TYR A 502 11.49 -2.14 -3.83
CA TYR A 502 12.43 -1.11 -4.32
C TYR A 502 13.84 -1.38 -3.80
N ASP A 503 14.36 -2.58 -4.04
CA ASP A 503 15.71 -2.93 -3.63
C ASP A 503 16.78 -2.54 -4.65
N GLU A 504 16.38 -1.95 -5.79
CA GLU A 504 17.24 -1.51 -6.91
C GLU A 504 18.07 -2.64 -7.56
N TYR A 505 18.02 -3.85 -6.99
CA TYR A 505 18.52 -5.11 -7.52
C TYR A 505 17.50 -5.77 -8.46
N SER A 506 16.21 -5.55 -8.24
CA SER A 506 15.11 -6.21 -8.95
C SER A 506 14.73 -5.49 -10.26
N ASP A 507 14.13 -6.24 -11.19
CA ASP A 507 13.39 -5.68 -12.32
C ASP A 507 12.04 -5.10 -11.84
N GLU A 508 11.39 -4.27 -12.67
CA GLU A 508 10.05 -3.72 -12.40
C GLU A 508 9.03 -4.82 -12.05
N ASN A 509 8.12 -4.54 -11.11
CA ASN A 509 6.97 -5.36 -10.68
C ASN A 509 7.27 -6.62 -9.82
N GLN A 510 8.19 -6.50 -8.85
CA GLN A 510 8.35 -7.45 -7.75
C GLN A 510 7.78 -6.91 -6.44
N ILE A 511 7.33 -7.82 -5.59
CA ILE A 511 6.83 -7.53 -4.24
C ILE A 511 7.50 -8.44 -3.21
N ASP A 512 7.67 -7.95 -1.99
CA ASP A 512 8.17 -8.74 -0.85
C ASP A 512 7.00 -9.07 0.08
N LEU A 513 6.66 -10.36 0.18
CA LEU A 513 5.56 -10.88 0.99
C LEU A 513 6.12 -11.43 2.29
N ILE A 514 5.59 -10.91 3.40
CA ILE A 514 5.91 -11.33 4.76
C ILE A 514 4.65 -11.97 5.38
N LEU A 515 4.77 -13.20 5.87
CA LEU A 515 3.77 -13.84 6.72
C LEU A 515 4.23 -13.76 8.18
N LEU A 516 3.42 -13.11 9.01
CA LEU A 516 3.62 -13.05 10.45
C LEU A 516 2.67 -14.01 11.15
N GLY A 517 3.21 -14.68 12.17
CA GLY A 517 2.45 -15.52 13.09
C GLY A 517 1.61 -14.69 14.05
N GLN A 518 0.88 -15.40 14.91
CA GLN A 518 -0.05 -14.77 15.85
C GLN A 518 0.63 -13.79 16.80
N ASN A 519 1.91 -13.99 17.15
CA ASN A 519 2.64 -13.12 18.07
C ASN A 519 3.64 -12.22 17.34
N GLY A 520 3.47 -12.06 16.02
CA GLY A 520 4.32 -11.21 15.19
C GLY A 520 5.67 -11.84 14.83
N GLU A 521 5.89 -13.11 15.13
CA GLU A 521 7.06 -13.83 14.65
C GLU A 521 7.02 -13.97 13.12
N GLN A 522 8.14 -13.72 12.44
CA GLN A 522 8.22 -13.89 10.99
C GLN A 522 8.22 -15.39 10.64
N LEU A 523 7.12 -15.86 10.08
CA LEU A 523 6.95 -17.25 9.66
C LEU A 523 7.49 -17.50 8.24
N LEU A 524 7.30 -16.53 7.35
CA LEU A 524 7.74 -16.58 5.96
C LEU A 524 8.12 -15.17 5.48
N ARG A 525 9.13 -15.08 4.63
CA ARG A 525 9.42 -13.90 3.82
C ARG A 525 9.90 -14.34 2.44
N LYS A 526 9.23 -13.90 1.38
CA LYS A 526 9.53 -14.29 0.00
C LYS A 526 9.20 -13.16 -0.96
N ILE A 527 10.02 -13.05 -2.00
CA ILE A 527 9.74 -12.18 -3.13
C ILE A 527 8.85 -12.94 -4.11
N PHE A 528 7.89 -12.21 -4.71
CA PHE A 528 6.97 -12.69 -5.73
C PHE A 528 6.86 -11.66 -6.87
N PRO A 529 6.38 -12.05 -8.07
CA PRO A 529 5.85 -11.07 -9.03
C PRO A 529 4.57 -10.46 -8.48
N GLY A 530 4.29 -9.21 -8.85
CA GLY A 530 3.01 -8.60 -8.51
C GLY A 530 3.08 -7.07 -8.42
N PRO A 531 2.10 -6.44 -7.76
CA PRO A 531 1.02 -7.05 -6.96
C PRO A 531 -0.14 -7.65 -7.78
N GLU A 532 -0.18 -7.42 -9.09
CA GLU A 532 -1.28 -7.89 -9.95
C GLU A 532 -1.43 -9.42 -9.94
N GLY A 533 -2.68 -9.88 -9.86
CA GLY A 533 -3.01 -11.32 -9.81
C GLY A 533 -2.69 -12.05 -8.49
N LEU A 534 -2.23 -11.35 -7.45
CA LEU A 534 -1.90 -11.94 -6.14
C LEU A 534 -3.15 -12.05 -5.24
N SER A 535 -3.38 -13.23 -4.64
CA SER A 535 -4.46 -13.45 -3.66
C SER A 535 -4.20 -14.69 -2.81
N ALA A 536 -4.69 -14.73 -1.56
CA ALA A 536 -4.55 -15.90 -0.68
C ALA A 536 -5.91 -16.38 -0.16
N ASN A 537 -6.07 -17.70 -0.03
CA ASN A 537 -7.26 -18.30 0.60
C ASN A 537 -7.06 -18.54 2.09
N PHE A 538 -8.16 -18.95 2.75
CA PHE A 538 -8.19 -19.30 4.17
C PHE A 538 -7.21 -20.40 4.59
N ASN A 539 -6.83 -21.30 3.67
CA ASN A 539 -5.89 -22.40 3.95
C ASN A 539 -4.42 -22.00 3.74
N GLY A 540 -4.13 -20.73 3.41
CA GLY A 540 -2.77 -20.25 3.17
C GLY A 540 -2.19 -20.61 1.80
N PHE A 541 -3.03 -20.98 0.83
CA PHE A 541 -2.61 -21.08 -0.57
C PHE A 541 -2.64 -19.70 -1.21
N LEU A 542 -1.47 -19.24 -1.64
CA LEU A 542 -1.27 -18.02 -2.40
C LEU A 542 -1.34 -18.33 -3.90
N ILE A 543 -2.18 -17.61 -4.65
CA ILE A 543 -2.13 -17.53 -6.11
C ILE A 543 -1.41 -16.26 -6.51
N PHE A 544 -0.61 -16.35 -7.56
CA PHE A 544 0.04 -15.21 -8.18
C PHE A 544 0.28 -15.47 -9.66
N ALA A 545 0.38 -14.38 -10.42
CA ALA A 545 0.54 -14.42 -11.86
C ALA A 545 1.95 -14.01 -12.28
N GLN A 546 2.42 -14.59 -13.39
CA GLN A 546 3.60 -14.12 -14.11
C GLN A 546 3.32 -14.15 -15.59
N GLN A 547 3.24 -12.97 -16.21
CA GLN A 547 2.82 -12.90 -17.62
C GLN A 547 1.46 -13.60 -17.77
N ASN A 548 1.40 -14.66 -18.59
CA ASN A 548 0.21 -15.49 -18.83
C ASN A 548 0.15 -16.77 -17.96
N LEU A 549 1.06 -16.96 -17.00
CA LEU A 549 1.15 -18.16 -16.18
C LEU A 549 0.58 -17.93 -14.78
N ILE A 550 -0.16 -18.92 -14.27
CA ILE A 550 -0.77 -18.90 -12.93
C ILE A 550 -0.09 -19.92 -12.05
N TYR A 551 0.42 -19.47 -10.91
CA TYR A 551 1.10 -20.31 -9.93
C TYR A 551 0.33 -20.36 -8.61
N SER A 552 0.55 -21.44 -7.88
CA SER A 552 0.14 -21.59 -6.49
C SER A 552 1.34 -21.82 -5.59
N TYR A 553 1.29 -21.29 -4.38
CA TYR A 553 2.28 -21.53 -3.35
C TYR A 553 1.59 -21.76 -2.01
N ASP A 554 1.97 -22.83 -1.31
CA ASP A 554 1.52 -23.09 0.05
C ASP A 554 2.44 -22.36 1.02
N MET A 555 1.90 -21.32 1.66
CA MET A 555 2.67 -20.46 2.57
C MET A 555 3.13 -21.19 3.85
N PHE A 556 2.50 -22.31 4.21
CA PHE A 556 2.84 -23.09 5.40
C PHE A 556 3.79 -24.24 5.12
N GLN A 557 3.95 -24.65 3.86
CA GLN A 557 4.77 -25.80 3.48
C GLN A 557 6.23 -25.71 3.97
N GLU A 558 6.83 -24.52 3.99
CA GLU A 558 8.20 -24.34 4.47
C GLU A 558 8.30 -24.39 6.00
N ILE A 559 7.26 -23.95 6.71
CA ILE A 559 7.20 -23.90 8.18
C ILE A 559 7.09 -25.32 8.77
N GLU A 560 6.32 -26.19 8.12
CA GLU A 560 6.17 -27.58 8.55
C GLU A 560 7.50 -28.36 8.45
N LEU A 561 8.32 -28.04 7.43
CA LEU A 561 9.62 -28.69 7.21
C LEU A 561 10.68 -28.22 8.20
N THR A 562 10.67 -26.95 8.63
CA THR A 562 11.55 -26.46 9.70
C THR A 562 11.18 -27.06 11.06
N LYS A 563 9.89 -27.31 11.32
CA LYS A 563 9.44 -27.96 12.55
C LYS A 563 9.67 -29.48 12.56
N ASN A 564 9.65 -30.12 11.39
CA ASN A 564 9.90 -31.56 11.22
C ASN A 564 10.88 -31.83 10.06
N PRO A 565 12.20 -31.59 10.26
CA PRO A 565 13.19 -31.95 9.27
C PRO A 565 13.25 -33.48 9.16
N LYS A 566 12.77 -34.02 8.04
CA LYS A 566 12.90 -35.46 7.74
C LYS A 566 14.32 -35.82 7.33
#